data_AF-A8U601-F1
#
_entry.id   AF-A8U601-F1
#
_cell.length_a   1.000
_cell.length_b   1.000
_cell.length_c   1.000
_cell.angle_alpha   90.00
_cell.angle_beta   90.00
_cell.angle_gamma   90.00
#
_symmetry.space_group_name_H-M   'P 1'
#
loop_
_entity.id
_entity.type
_entity.pdbx_description
1 polymer ?
#
loop_
_entity_poly.entity_id
_entity_poly.type
_entity_poly.pdbx_seq_one_letter_code
_entity_poly.pdbx_strand_id
1 'polypeptide(L)'
;MKIGNNGYNQYVNNVRQNQENTHSKGLAKTTETVNEESVTVDISDAAKQLAKAKSAESSAMTPNVEAIKKAVLNGTYTVSPEKIANGMMQAMNNQREFTE
;
A
#
# COMPACT_ATOMS: atom_id res chain seq x y z
N MET A 1 -54.23 -15.42 -18.05
CA MET A 1 -52.84 -15.73 -18.46
C MET A 1 -51.88 -15.10 -17.45
N LYS A 2 -51.13 -15.90 -16.68
CA LYS A 2 -50.05 -15.42 -15.80
C LYS A 2 -48.73 -15.80 -16.46
N ILE A 3 -48.05 -14.84 -17.08
CA ILE A 3 -46.70 -15.04 -17.61
C ILE A 3 -45.76 -14.97 -16.40
N GLY A 4 -45.26 -16.14 -15.99
CA GLY A 4 -44.41 -16.32 -14.82
C GLY A 4 -43.08 -15.58 -14.99
N ASN A 5 -42.84 -14.62 -14.09
CA ASN A 5 -41.65 -13.78 -14.02
C ASN A 5 -40.43 -14.57 -13.50
N ASN A 6 -40.04 -15.65 -14.19
CA ASN A 6 -38.99 -16.58 -13.75
C ASN A 6 -37.57 -16.12 -14.16
N GLY A 7 -37.44 -15.29 -15.20
CA GLY A 7 -36.14 -14.81 -15.68
C GLY A 7 -35.51 -13.77 -14.76
N TYR A 8 -36.32 -12.83 -14.24
CA TYR A 8 -35.84 -11.77 -13.35
C TYR A 8 -35.29 -12.35 -12.03
N ASN A 9 -36.00 -13.33 -11.47
CA ASN A 9 -35.59 -14.00 -10.23
C ASN A 9 -34.31 -14.83 -10.39
N GLN A 10 -34.07 -15.45 -11.55
CA GLN A 10 -32.81 -16.13 -11.82
C GLN A 10 -31.63 -15.17 -11.92
N TYR A 11 -31.83 -13.99 -12.52
CA TYR A 11 -30.77 -13.00 -12.68
C TYR A 11 -30.31 -12.45 -11.32
N VAL A 12 -31.25 -12.05 -10.46
CA VAL A 12 -30.92 -11.54 -9.12
C VAL A 12 -30.26 -12.59 -8.22
N ASN A 13 -30.64 -13.86 -8.35
CA ASN A 13 -30.04 -14.95 -7.60
C ASN A 13 -28.61 -15.28 -8.06
N ASN A 14 -28.35 -15.23 -9.37
CA ASN A 14 -27.00 -15.42 -9.91
C ASN A 14 -26.05 -14.29 -9.51
N VAL A 15 -26.51 -13.04 -9.48
CA VAL A 15 -25.68 -11.90 -9.03
C VAL A 15 -25.35 -12.03 -7.53
N ARG A 16 -26.31 -12.42 -6.69
CA ARG A 16 -26.07 -12.68 -5.26
C ARG A 16 -25.12 -13.85 -5.02
N GLN A 17 -25.29 -14.97 -5.72
CA GLN A 17 -24.38 -16.12 -5.56
C GLN A 17 -22.96 -15.82 -6.05
N ASN A 18 -22.77 -14.99 -7.08
CA ASN A 18 -21.44 -14.63 -7.54
C ASN A 18 -20.70 -13.69 -6.57
N GLN A 19 -21.40 -12.77 -5.88
CA GLN A 19 -20.76 -11.91 -4.87
C GLN A 19 -20.28 -12.71 -3.63
N GLU A 20 -21.02 -13.73 -3.22
CA GLU A 20 -20.66 -14.59 -2.07
C GLU A 20 -19.50 -15.56 -2.40
N ASN A 21 -19.22 -15.84 -3.68
CA ASN A 21 -18.17 -16.78 -4.11
C ASN A 21 -16.86 -16.12 -4.57
N THR A 22 -16.78 -14.79 -4.63
CA THR A 22 -15.53 -14.09 -5.03
C THR A 22 -14.53 -13.92 -3.88
N HIS A 23 -14.82 -14.36 -2.66
CA HIS A 23 -13.95 -14.17 -1.50
C HIS A 23 -13.08 -15.38 -1.09
N SER A 24 -13.14 -16.53 -1.78
CA SER A 24 -12.45 -17.73 -1.28
C SER A 24 -11.93 -18.70 -2.35
N LYS A 25 -11.61 -18.24 -3.56
CA LYS A 25 -10.85 -19.04 -4.55
C LYS A 25 -9.60 -18.30 -5.00
N GLY A 26 -8.58 -18.31 -4.13
CA GLY A 26 -7.29 -17.69 -4.44
C GLY A 26 -6.20 -17.81 -3.39
N LEU A 27 -6.42 -18.47 -2.24
CA LEU A 27 -5.36 -18.73 -1.27
C LEU A 27 -5.36 -20.20 -0.84
N ALA A 28 -4.92 -21.07 -1.75
CA ALA A 28 -4.18 -22.24 -1.30
C ALA A 28 -2.87 -21.70 -0.70
N LYS A 29 -2.81 -21.54 0.62
CA LYS A 29 -1.54 -21.32 1.32
C LYS A 29 -0.75 -22.63 1.24
N THR A 30 0.06 -22.78 0.21
CA THR A 30 1.27 -23.60 0.30
C THR A 30 2.18 -22.88 1.28
N THR A 31 2.16 -23.29 2.56
CA THR A 31 3.22 -22.96 3.50
C THR A 31 4.43 -23.82 3.19
N GLU A 32 5.07 -23.56 2.06
CA GLU A 32 6.49 -23.84 1.94
C GLU A 32 7.21 -22.67 2.58
N THR A 33 7.47 -22.79 3.88
CA THR A 33 8.46 -21.93 4.53
C THR A 33 9.81 -22.34 3.97
N VAL A 34 10.18 -21.75 2.83
CA VAL A 34 11.58 -21.65 2.44
C VAL A 34 12.22 -20.84 3.56
N ASN A 35 12.95 -21.53 4.42
CA ASN A 35 13.81 -20.91 5.42
C ASN A 35 14.94 -20.26 4.62
N GLU A 36 14.73 -19.03 4.17
CA GLU A 36 15.79 -18.22 3.62
C GLU A 36 16.76 -17.95 4.77
N GLU A 37 17.83 -18.73 4.84
CA GLU A 37 18.98 -18.42 5.69
C GLU A 37 19.37 -16.97 5.39
N SER A 38 19.15 -16.10 6.36
CA SER A 38 19.48 -14.68 6.23
C SER A 38 20.97 -14.57 5.98
N VAL A 39 21.35 -14.20 4.75
CA VAL A 39 22.74 -13.99 4.37
C VAL A 39 23.29 -12.85 5.20
N THR A 40 24.10 -13.15 6.21
CA THR A 40 24.76 -12.16 7.04
C THR A 40 25.96 -11.59 6.27
N VAL A 41 25.76 -10.45 5.63
CA VAL A 41 26.85 -9.70 4.98
C VAL A 41 27.58 -8.89 6.03
N ASP A 42 28.89 -9.14 6.19
CA ASP A 42 29.72 -8.35 7.09
C ASP A 42 30.07 -7.00 6.46
N ILE A 43 29.23 -6.01 6.78
CA ILE A 43 29.40 -4.63 6.33
C ILE A 43 30.33 -3.89 7.30
N SER A 44 31.18 -3.01 6.77
CA SER A 44 32.10 -2.17 7.56
C SER A 44 31.37 -1.36 8.64
N ASP A 45 32.06 -1.07 9.75
CA ASP A 45 31.48 -0.34 10.89
C ASP A 45 30.98 1.05 10.50
N ALA A 46 31.64 1.70 9.54
CA ALA A 46 31.21 2.98 8.99
C ALA A 46 29.85 2.87 8.29
N ALA A 47 29.64 1.83 7.48
CA ALA A 47 28.38 1.62 6.79
C ALA A 47 27.26 1.15 7.75
N LYS A 48 27.59 0.37 8.79
CA LYS A 48 26.66 0.05 9.89
C LYS A 48 26.21 1.31 10.64
N GLN A 49 27.12 2.24 10.91
CA GLN A 49 26.80 3.52 11.56
C GLN A 49 25.96 4.43 10.67
N LEU A 50 26.27 4.51 9.38
CA LEU A 50 25.48 5.29 8.42
C LEU A 50 24.05 4.76 8.29
N ALA A 51 23.87 3.44 8.23
CA ALA A 51 22.55 2.82 8.21
C ALA A 51 21.75 3.13 9.48
N LYS A 52 22.37 3.05 10.66
CA LYS A 52 21.73 3.41 11.93
C LYS A 52 21.31 4.87 12.00
N ALA A 53 22.14 5.79 11.50
CA ALA A 53 21.79 7.21 11.41
C ALA A 53 20.58 7.45 10.49
N LYS A 54 20.55 6.80 9.33
CA LYS A 54 19.42 6.86 8.38
C LYS A 54 18.13 6.24 8.94
N SER A 55 18.23 5.16 9.71
CA SER A 55 17.08 4.57 10.40
C SER A 55 16.54 5.46 11.52
N ALA A 56 17.42 6.22 12.19
CA ALA A 56 17.01 7.16 13.24
C ALA A 56 16.23 8.37 12.70
N GLU A 57 16.55 8.86 11.49
CA GLU A 57 15.73 9.87 10.79
C GLU A 57 14.31 9.38 10.49
N SER A 58 14.14 8.09 10.18
CA SER A 58 12.83 7.48 9.92
C SER A 58 11.93 7.44 11.17
N SER A 59 12.53 7.41 12.38
CA SER A 59 11.81 7.47 13.66
C SER A 59 11.25 8.88 13.97
N ALA A 60 11.90 9.92 13.46
CA ALA A 60 11.47 11.32 13.62
C ALA A 60 10.20 11.67 12.82
N MET A 61 9.77 10.79 11.91
CA MET A 61 8.57 10.99 11.08
C MET A 61 7.26 10.74 11.86
N THR A 62 7.33 10.14 13.05
CA THR A 62 6.16 9.63 13.80
C THR A 62 5.11 10.68 14.17
N PRO A 63 5.44 11.85 14.78
CA PRO A 63 4.42 12.84 15.15
C PRO A 63 3.75 13.49 13.93
N ASN A 64 4.51 13.72 12.86
CA ASN A 64 3.98 14.29 11.62
C ASN A 64 3.03 13.31 10.92
N VAL A 65 3.38 12.03 10.87
CA VAL A 65 2.54 10.99 10.27
C VAL A 65 1.24 10.81 11.07
N GLU A 66 1.28 10.86 12.40
CA GLU A 66 0.06 10.79 13.22
C GLU A 66 -0.86 12.00 13.02
N ALA A 67 -0.29 13.20 12.95
CA ALA A 67 -1.06 14.41 12.68
C ALA A 67 -1.76 14.35 11.31
N ILE A 68 -1.04 13.89 10.28
CA ILE A 68 -1.60 13.70 8.93
C ILE A 68 -2.71 12.64 8.97
N LYS A 69 -2.50 11.48 9.61
CA LYS A 69 -3.51 10.44 9.76
C LYS A 69 -4.79 10.98 10.42
N LYS A 70 -4.66 11.76 11.49
CA LYS A 70 -5.80 12.40 12.16
C LYS A 70 -6.52 13.39 11.24
N ALA A 71 -5.78 14.23 10.50
CA ALA A 71 -6.38 15.18 9.56
C ALA A 71 -7.13 14.48 8.41
N VAL A 72 -6.61 13.35 7.90
CA VAL A 72 -7.29 12.54 6.88
C VAL A 72 -8.56 11.91 7.43
N LEU A 73 -8.52 11.30 8.62
CA LEU A 73 -9.69 10.70 9.26
C LEU A 73 -10.78 11.73 9.57
N ASN A 74 -10.37 12.93 10.00
CA ASN A 74 -11.29 14.03 10.30
C ASN A 74 -11.78 14.77 9.03
N GLY A 75 -11.30 14.39 7.85
CA GLY A 75 -11.64 15.03 6.58
C GLY A 75 -11.10 16.46 6.41
N THR A 76 -10.18 16.90 7.28
CA THR A 76 -9.58 18.25 7.23
C THR A 76 -8.28 18.29 6.42
N TYR A 77 -7.81 17.15 5.94
CA TYR A 77 -6.64 17.09 5.06
C TYR A 77 -7.00 17.59 3.65
N THR A 78 -6.40 18.72 3.25
CA THR A 78 -6.66 19.33 1.94
C THR A 78 -5.69 18.77 0.89
N VAL A 79 -6.24 18.14 -0.16
CA VAL A 79 -5.48 17.68 -1.33
C VAL A 79 -5.52 18.76 -2.40
N SER A 80 -4.36 19.29 -2.79
CA SER A 80 -4.22 20.25 -3.90
C SER A 80 -3.47 19.58 -5.06
N PRO A 81 -4.03 19.61 -6.29
CA PRO A 81 -3.33 19.11 -7.48
C PRO A 81 -1.98 19.78 -7.72
N GLU A 82 -1.87 21.08 -7.43
CA GLU A 82 -0.64 21.87 -7.58
C GLU A 82 0.47 21.36 -6.66
N LYS A 83 0.12 21.05 -5.40
CA LYS A 83 1.08 20.50 -4.42
C LYS A 83 1.59 19.13 -4.86
N ILE A 84 0.72 18.29 -5.43
CA ILE A 84 1.11 16.98 -5.95
C ILE A 84 2.05 17.14 -7.14
N ALA A 85 1.69 17.97 -8.12
CA ALA A 85 2.50 18.21 -9.30
C ALA A 85 3.88 18.76 -8.94
N ASN A 86 3.95 19.71 -8.01
CA ASN A 86 5.22 20.27 -7.53
C ASN A 86 6.08 19.19 -6.84
N GLY A 87 5.49 18.39 -5.95
CA GLY A 87 6.20 17.28 -5.30
C GLY A 87 6.75 16.25 -6.29
N MET A 88 6.01 15.94 -7.36
CA MET A 88 6.48 15.05 -8.42
C MET A 88 7.67 15.64 -9.18
N MET A 89 7.58 16.90 -9.60
CA MET A 89 8.68 17.58 -10.30
C MET A 89 9.94 17.68 -9.44
N GLN A 90 9.78 18.00 -8.15
CA GLN A 90 10.89 18.07 -7.22
C GLN A 90 11.56 16.70 -7.03
N ALA A 91 10.78 15.63 -6.88
CA ALA A 91 11.32 14.27 -6.77
C ALA A 91 12.11 13.86 -8.04
N MET A 92 11.61 14.21 -9.23
CA MET A 92 12.31 13.96 -10.49
C MET A 92 13.62 14.75 -10.60
N ASN A 93 13.64 16.01 -10.16
CA ASN A 93 14.86 16.82 -10.17
C ASN A 93 15.91 16.28 -9.19
N ASN A 94 15.50 15.97 -7.95
CA ASN A 94 16.41 15.39 -6.97
C ASN A 94 17.02 14.09 -7.49
N GLN A 95 16.24 13.24 -8.16
CA GLN A 95 16.76 12.00 -8.74
C GLN A 95 17.82 12.24 -9.83
N ARG A 96 17.70 13.32 -10.62
CA ARG A 96 18.70 13.69 -11.62
C ARG A 96 19.99 14.22 -10.99
N GLU A 97 19.89 15.04 -9.95
CA GLU A 97 21.08 15.61 -9.28
C GLU A 97 21.95 14.56 -8.57
N PHE A 98 21.39 13.41 -8.20
CA PHE A 98 22.16 12.30 -7.63
C PHE A 98 22.88 11.42 -8.68
N THR A 99 22.69 11.68 -9.98
CA THR A 99 23.31 10.91 -11.07
C THR A 99 24.44 11.63 -11.81
N GLU A 100 24.79 12.85 -11.38
CA GLU A 100 25.98 13.61 -11.82
C GLU A 100 27.07 13.60 -10.75
#